data_AF-A0A1L9TTJ8-F1
#
_entry.id   AF-A0A1L9TTJ8-F1
#
_cell.length_a   1.000
_cell.length_b   1.000
_cell.length_c   1.000
_cell.angle_alpha   90.00
_cell.angle_beta   90.00
_cell.angle_gamma   90.00
#
_symmetry.space_group_name_H-M   'P 1'
#
loop_
_entity.id
_entity.type
_entity.pdbx_description
1 polymer ?
#
loop_
_entity_poly.entity_id
_entity_poly.type
_entity_poly.pdbx_seq_one_letter_code
_entity_poly.pdbx_strand_id
1 'polypeptide(L)'
;MPLYQHTPWREKRLAKGRFSDPKKKAKADRERFRRNKWTCFNRLNGLYLDGLDVGRERRIYVLISSKGKGLSGSVQYSTYNSHPEEDWVPTPDAVTENWPQTEEWKPADFEGKAKKRQNIATSRDANSDHFRISAPPKLKLPLTPILDQFSWNIK
;
A
#
# COMPACT_ATOMS: atom_id res chain seq x y z
N MET A 1 49.66 -26.51 -30.29
CA MET A 1 49.39 -25.70 -29.08
C MET A 1 48.22 -24.78 -29.37
N PRO A 2 46.99 -25.03 -28.88
CA PRO A 2 45.88 -24.13 -29.14
C PRO A 2 45.97 -22.88 -28.25
N LEU A 3 45.90 -21.70 -28.88
CA LEU A 3 45.95 -20.38 -28.24
C LEU A 3 44.67 -20.15 -27.43
N TYR A 4 44.82 -19.87 -26.14
CA TYR A 4 43.72 -19.59 -25.21
C TYR A 4 43.19 -18.17 -25.47
N GLN A 5 42.14 -18.04 -26.29
CA GLN A 5 41.50 -16.74 -26.52
C GLN A 5 40.66 -16.33 -25.31
N HIS A 6 41.06 -15.24 -24.66
CA HIS A 6 40.38 -14.69 -23.49
C HIS A 6 39.09 -13.98 -23.91
N THR A 7 37.98 -14.71 -23.97
CA THR A 7 36.68 -14.13 -24.32
C THR A 7 36.28 -13.06 -23.30
N PRO A 8 35.99 -11.82 -23.73
CA PRO A 8 35.57 -10.76 -22.83
C PRO A 8 34.28 -11.11 -22.09
N TRP A 9 34.17 -10.69 -20.83
CA TRP A 9 33.08 -11.09 -19.93
C TRP A 9 31.67 -10.74 -20.44
N ARG A 10 31.55 -9.70 -21.28
CA ARG A 10 30.30 -9.28 -21.91
C ARG A 10 29.80 -10.31 -22.92
N GLU A 11 30.68 -10.87 -23.75
CA GLU A 11 30.35 -11.92 -24.71
C GLU A 11 29.97 -13.22 -24.00
N LYS A 12 30.65 -13.57 -22.89
CA LYS A 12 30.26 -14.71 -22.04
C LYS A 12 28.85 -14.55 -21.45
N ARG A 13 28.38 -13.32 -21.19
CA ARG A 13 27.02 -13.03 -20.70
C ARG A 13 25.98 -13.07 -21.81
N LEU A 14 26.33 -12.59 -23.01
CA LEU A 14 25.46 -12.64 -24.19
C LEU A 14 25.29 -14.09 -24.69
N ALA A 15 26.36 -14.89 -24.71
CA ALA A 15 26.34 -16.31 -25.05
C ALA A 15 25.59 -17.17 -24.01
N LYS A 16 25.55 -16.73 -22.74
CA LYS A 16 24.69 -17.32 -21.69
C LYS A 16 23.21 -16.95 -21.83
N GLY A 17 22.82 -16.28 -22.92
CA GLY A 17 21.46 -15.89 -23.20
C GLY A 17 20.46 -17.05 -23.08
N ARG A 18 19.38 -16.78 -22.33
CA ARG A 18 18.10 -17.51 -22.25
C ARG A 18 18.08 -18.95 -21.73
N PHE A 19 19.21 -19.65 -21.61
CA PHE A 19 19.28 -20.93 -20.88
C PHE A 19 19.47 -20.71 -19.38
N SER A 20 18.48 -20.08 -18.73
CA SER A 20 18.46 -20.08 -17.27
C SER A 20 18.15 -21.50 -16.83
N ASP A 21 19.14 -22.16 -16.22
CA ASP A 21 18.95 -23.39 -15.44
C ASP A 21 17.61 -23.29 -14.67
N PRO A 22 16.65 -24.21 -14.91
CA PRO A 22 15.35 -24.17 -14.26
C PRO A 22 15.44 -24.05 -12.74
N LYS A 23 16.49 -24.62 -12.12
CA LYS A 23 16.75 -24.52 -10.68
C LYS A 23 17.11 -23.09 -10.26
N LYS A 24 17.95 -22.40 -11.05
CA LYS A 24 18.32 -21.00 -10.79
C LYS A 24 17.14 -20.06 -10.96
N LYS A 25 16.32 -20.28 -11.99
CA LYS A 25 15.07 -19.53 -12.19
C LYS A 25 14.11 -19.74 -11.02
N ALA A 26 13.87 -21.00 -10.63
CA ALA A 26 12.99 -21.31 -9.50
C ALA A 26 13.47 -20.68 -8.19
N LYS A 27 14.79 -20.63 -7.94
CA LYS A 27 15.36 -19.94 -6.77
C LYS A 27 15.12 -18.43 -6.84
N ALA A 28 15.37 -17.81 -7.99
CA ALA A 28 15.13 -16.38 -8.20
C ALA A 28 13.65 -16.02 -8.02
N ASP A 29 12.74 -16.84 -8.56
CA ASP A 29 11.29 -16.64 -8.44
C ASP A 29 10.82 -16.75 -6.98
N ARG A 30 11.31 -17.74 -6.23
CA ARG A 30 11.03 -17.88 -4.78
C ARG A 30 11.48 -16.66 -4.01
N GLU A 31 12.69 -16.16 -4.28
CA GLU A 31 13.23 -14.98 -3.61
C GLU A 31 12.44 -13.71 -4.00
N ARG A 32 12.05 -13.58 -5.27
CA ARG A 32 11.18 -12.49 -5.74
C ARG A 32 9.83 -12.51 -5.03
N PHE A 33 9.22 -13.69 -4.91
CA PHE A 33 7.96 -13.87 -4.16
C PHE A 33 8.14 -13.47 -2.69
N ARG A 34 9.20 -13.93 -2.03
CA ARG A 34 9.49 -13.60 -0.63
C ARG A 34 9.63 -12.08 -0.42
N ARG A 35 10.38 -11.40 -1.28
CA ARG A 35 10.53 -9.93 -1.22
C ARG A 35 9.22 -9.21 -1.47
N ASN A 36 8.49 -9.60 -2.51
CA ASN A 36 7.20 -8.98 -2.84
C ASN A 36 6.17 -9.14 -1.72
N LYS A 37 6.13 -10.32 -1.08
CA LYS A 37 5.27 -10.57 0.09
C LYS A 37 5.59 -9.59 1.22
N TRP A 38 6.87 -9.42 1.53
CA TRP A 38 7.31 -8.50 2.58
C TRP A 38 7.02 -7.04 2.25
N THR A 39 7.27 -6.62 1.00
CA THR A 39 6.90 -5.28 0.52
C THR A 39 5.39 -5.04 0.60
N CYS A 40 4.57 -6.06 0.32
CA CYS A 40 3.12 -5.97 0.47
C CYS A 40 2.73 -5.68 1.92
N PHE A 41 3.26 -6.45 2.87
CA PHE A 41 3.00 -6.24 4.31
C PHE A 41 3.44 -4.86 4.79
N ASN A 42 4.60 -4.38 4.36
CA ASN A 42 5.05 -3.03 4.72
C ASN A 42 4.12 -1.92 4.18
N ARG A 43 3.59 -2.10 2.96
CA ARG A 43 2.62 -1.15 2.39
C ARG A 43 1.30 -1.16 3.14
N LEU A 44 0.81 -2.34 3.54
CA LEU A 44 -0.40 -2.47 4.36
C LEU A 44 -0.22 -1.83 5.74
N ASN A 45 0.97 -1.96 6.33
CA ASN A 45 1.32 -1.24 7.55
C ASN A 45 1.33 0.27 7.34
N GLY A 46 1.89 0.76 6.24
CA GLY A 46 1.80 2.17 5.88
C GLY A 46 0.35 2.67 5.76
N LEU A 47 -0.54 1.87 5.15
CA LEU A 47 -1.96 2.22 5.02
C LEU A 47 -2.70 2.25 6.37
N TYR A 48 -2.31 1.36 7.29
CA TYR A 48 -2.80 1.35 8.66
C TYR A 48 -2.37 2.62 9.41
N LEU A 49 -1.07 2.94 9.39
CA LEU A 49 -0.51 4.13 10.04
C LEU A 49 -1.11 5.43 9.47
N ASP A 50 -1.27 5.53 8.15
CA ASP A 50 -1.97 6.64 7.50
C ASP A 50 -3.42 6.79 7.99
N GLY A 51 -4.11 5.67 8.23
CA GLY A 51 -5.44 5.68 8.84
C GLY A 51 -5.43 6.29 10.24
N LEU A 52 -4.47 5.87 11.06
CA LEU A 52 -4.29 6.41 12.41
C LEU A 52 -4.00 7.91 12.41
N ASP A 53 -3.12 8.39 11.53
CA ASP A 53 -2.75 9.81 11.42
C ASP A 53 -3.94 10.69 11.04
N VAL A 54 -4.86 10.18 10.21
CA VAL A 54 -6.10 10.87 9.82
C VAL A 54 -7.23 10.71 10.86
N GLY A 55 -6.99 9.98 11.95
CA GLY A 55 -7.98 9.70 12.99
C GLY A 55 -9.07 8.70 12.55
N ARG A 56 -8.79 7.89 11.52
CA ARG A 56 -9.67 6.83 11.03
C ARG A 56 -9.12 5.47 11.46
N GLU A 57 -9.86 4.79 12.33
CA GLU A 57 -9.55 3.39 12.66
C GLU A 57 -9.78 2.50 11.44
N ARG A 58 -8.70 1.92 10.92
CA ARG A 58 -8.73 0.95 9.81
C ARG A 58 -8.18 -0.37 10.31
N ARG A 59 -8.99 -1.42 10.20
CA ARG A 59 -8.57 -2.78 10.52
C ARG A 59 -8.20 -3.50 9.23
N ILE A 60 -6.95 -3.89 9.11
CA ILE A 60 -6.39 -4.55 7.93
C ILE A 60 -5.92 -5.94 8.33
N TYR A 61 -6.48 -6.94 7.65
CA TYR A 61 -6.08 -8.34 7.73
C TYR A 61 -5.83 -8.86 6.32
N VAL A 62 -4.72 -9.56 6.13
CA VAL A 62 -4.39 -10.21 4.85
C VAL A 62 -3.92 -11.63 5.11
N LEU A 63 -4.49 -12.57 4.38
CA LEU A 63 -4.11 -13.97 4.36
C LEU A 63 -3.58 -14.34 2.97
N ILE A 64 -2.36 -14.84 2.90
CA ILE A 64 -1.74 -15.35 1.68
C ILE A 64 -1.57 -16.85 1.84
N SER A 65 -2.35 -17.62 1.09
CA SER A 65 -2.16 -19.07 0.98
C SER A 65 -1.09 -19.38 -0.08
N SER A 66 -0.21 -20.33 0.24
CA SER A 66 0.82 -20.81 -0.67
C SER A 66 0.86 -22.32 -0.63
N LYS A 67 0.74 -22.97 -1.79
CA LYS A 67 0.80 -24.43 -1.89
C LYS A 67 2.22 -24.87 -2.25
N GLY A 68 2.78 -25.77 -1.44
CA GLY A 68 4.05 -26.42 -1.75
C GLY A 68 4.00 -27.21 -3.06
N LYS A 69 5.12 -27.35 -3.77
CA LYS A 69 5.21 -28.21 -4.96
C LYS A 69 5.28 -29.67 -4.52
N GLY A 70 4.36 -30.52 -5.00
CA GLY A 70 4.37 -31.97 -4.78
C GLY A 70 2.97 -32.54 -4.50
N LEU A 71 2.83 -33.87 -4.55
CA LEU A 71 1.56 -34.58 -4.30
C LEU A 71 1.03 -34.34 -2.87
N SER A 72 1.91 -34.13 -1.90
CA SER A 72 1.56 -33.87 -0.48
C SER A 72 1.87 -32.43 -0.04
N GLY A 73 1.93 -31.47 -0.97
CA GLY A 73 2.25 -30.09 -0.63
C GLY A 73 1.19 -29.50 0.31
N SER A 74 1.52 -29.39 1.60
CA SER A 74 0.65 -28.74 2.60
C SER A 74 0.48 -27.27 2.25
N VAL A 75 -0.73 -26.74 2.48
CA VAL A 75 -1.01 -25.32 2.32
C VAL A 75 -0.32 -24.59 3.47
N GLN A 76 0.50 -23.59 3.14
CA GLN A 76 1.12 -22.68 4.10
C GLN A 76 0.42 -21.33 4.03
N TYR A 77 0.02 -20.83 5.18
CA TYR A 77 -0.58 -19.52 5.31
C TYR A 77 0.45 -18.51 5.81
N SER A 78 0.42 -17.31 5.26
CA SER A 78 1.15 -16.15 5.77
C SER A 78 0.15 -15.03 6.03
N THR A 79 0.14 -14.51 7.24
CA THR A 79 -0.81 -13.50 7.68
C THR A 79 -0.14 -12.16 7.93
N TYR A 80 -0.91 -11.10 7.73
CA TYR A 80 -0.63 -9.77 8.26
C TYR A 80 -1.86 -9.32 9.05
N ASN A 81 -1.67 -8.93 10.31
CA ASN A 81 -2.71 -8.41 11.19
C ASN A 81 -2.23 -7.07 11.76
N SER A 82 -2.98 -6.01 11.49
CA SER A 82 -2.75 -4.67 12.05
C SER A 82 -2.99 -4.58 13.56
N HIS A 83 -3.83 -5.45 14.12
CA HIS A 83 -4.21 -5.47 15.53
C HIS A 83 -4.03 -6.89 16.08
N PRO A 84 -2.78 -7.32 16.36
CA PRO A 84 -2.47 -8.70 16.78
C PRO A 84 -3.03 -9.09 18.15
N GLU A 85 -3.38 -8.11 18.98
CA GLU A 85 -3.92 -8.33 20.32
C GLU A 85 -5.44 -8.54 20.33
N GLU A 86 -6.11 -8.26 19.21
CA GLU A 86 -7.56 -8.32 19.10
C GLU A 86 -8.04 -9.57 18.36
N ASP A 87 -9.11 -10.18 18.86
CA ASP A 87 -9.74 -11.37 18.26
C ASP A 87 -10.85 -10.98 17.27
N TRP A 88 -10.45 -10.37 16.16
CA TRP A 88 -11.36 -9.95 15.07
C TRP A 88 -11.04 -10.61 13.74
N VAL A 89 -9.92 -11.33 13.67
CA VAL A 89 -9.39 -11.92 12.45
C VAL A 89 -10.04 -13.29 12.21
N PRO A 90 -10.60 -13.55 11.01
CA PRO A 90 -11.15 -14.86 10.70
C PRO A 90 -10.06 -15.92 10.61
N THR A 91 -10.39 -17.14 11.02
CA THR A 91 -9.49 -18.29 10.88
C THR A 91 -9.22 -18.59 9.39
N PRO A 92 -8.04 -19.12 9.03
CA PRO A 92 -7.72 -19.46 7.64
C PRO A 92 -8.73 -20.40 6.99
N ASP A 93 -9.29 -21.34 7.76
CA ASP A 93 -10.30 -22.29 7.28
C ASP A 93 -11.61 -21.56 6.94
N ALA A 94 -12.08 -20.65 7.81
CA ALA A 94 -13.25 -19.83 7.55
C ALA A 94 -13.08 -18.95 6.30
N VAL A 95 -11.89 -18.39 6.07
CA VAL A 95 -11.60 -17.62 4.84
C VAL A 95 -11.65 -18.52 3.61
N THR A 96 -11.17 -19.76 3.72
CA THR A 96 -11.09 -20.70 2.60
C THR A 96 -12.47 -21.23 2.21
N GLU A 97 -13.33 -21.51 3.18
CA GLU A 97 -14.70 -22.01 2.96
C GLU A 97 -15.59 -20.97 2.29
N ASN A 98 -15.42 -19.69 2.63
CA ASN A 98 -16.24 -18.60 2.10
C ASN A 98 -15.66 -17.98 0.82
N TRP A 99 -14.55 -18.49 0.30
CA TRP A 99 -13.91 -17.95 -0.89
C TRP A 99 -14.52 -18.51 -2.20
N PRO A 100 -14.83 -17.68 -3.22
CA PRO A 100 -14.75 -16.21 -3.25
C PRO A 100 -16.02 -15.54 -2.72
N GLN A 101 -15.91 -14.76 -1.64
CA GLN A 101 -17.02 -13.96 -1.13
C GLN A 101 -17.15 -12.70 -2.00
N THR A 102 -18.08 -12.75 -2.95
CA THR A 102 -18.36 -11.61 -3.84
C THR A 102 -19.58 -10.88 -3.30
N GLU A 103 -19.40 -10.14 -2.21
CA GLU A 103 -20.42 -9.18 -1.77
C GLU A 103 -20.22 -7.89 -2.56
N GLU A 104 -21.18 -7.60 -3.45
CA GLU A 104 -21.23 -6.34 -4.19
C GLU A 104 -21.83 -5.27 -3.28
N TRP A 105 -20.99 -4.35 -2.80
CA TRP A 105 -21.43 -3.21 -1.99
C TRP A 105 -21.78 -2.04 -2.89
N LYS A 106 -23.04 -1.61 -2.87
CA LYS A 106 -23.55 -0.41 -3.54
C LYS A 106 -23.42 0.79 -2.60
N PRO A 107 -23.27 2.03 -3.11
CA PRO A 107 -23.24 3.23 -2.26
C PRO A 107 -24.42 3.33 -1.28
N ALA A 108 -25.59 2.81 -1.66
CA ALA A 108 -26.77 2.71 -0.81
C ALA A 108 -26.58 1.84 0.45
N ASP A 109 -25.66 0.87 0.43
CA ASP A 109 -25.35 0.02 1.59
C ASP A 109 -24.59 0.78 2.69
N PHE A 110 -24.03 1.95 2.34
CA PHE A 110 -23.39 2.87 3.26
C PHE A 110 -24.33 4.01 3.71
N GLU A 111 -25.51 4.12 3.09
CA GLU A 111 -26.54 5.08 3.47
C GLU A 111 -27.43 4.50 4.59
N GLY A 112 -26.88 4.52 5.82
CA GLY A 112 -27.70 4.51 7.03
C GLY A 112 -27.38 3.40 8.03
N LYS A 113 -26.73 3.78 9.12
CA LYS A 113 -27.41 4.18 10.36
C LYS A 113 -26.35 4.90 11.20
N ALA A 114 -26.50 6.21 11.39
CA ALA A 114 -25.86 6.93 12.48
C ALA A 114 -26.38 6.36 13.81
N LYS A 115 -25.96 5.14 14.16
CA LYS A 115 -26.15 4.60 15.50
C LYS A 115 -25.36 5.53 16.41
N LYS A 116 -26.06 6.14 17.37
CA LYS A 116 -25.49 6.92 18.47
C LYS A 116 -24.19 6.25 18.91
N ARG A 117 -23.06 6.91 18.63
CA ARG A 117 -21.79 6.60 19.29
C ARG A 117 -22.09 6.62 20.78
N GLN A 118 -22.04 5.45 21.42
CA GLN A 118 -22.05 5.43 22.88
C GLN A 118 -20.82 6.22 23.32
N ASN A 119 -21.07 7.22 24.15
CA ASN A 119 -20.08 8.14 24.68
C ASN A 119 -18.97 7.36 25.39
N ILE A 120 -17.88 7.04 24.69
CA ILE A 120 -16.58 6.91 25.33
C ILE A 120 -16.16 8.35 25.60
N ALA A 121 -16.41 8.80 26.83
CA ALA A 121 -15.96 10.09 27.34
C ALA A 121 -14.43 10.09 27.37
N THR A 122 -13.83 10.40 26.23
CA THR A 122 -12.48 10.95 26.19
C THR A 122 -12.65 12.46 26.23
N SER A 123 -12.44 13.04 27.41
CA SER A 123 -12.32 14.47 27.59
C SER A 123 -11.10 14.97 26.82
N ARG A 124 -11.29 15.32 25.54
CA ARG A 124 -10.43 16.26 24.84
C ARG A 124 -11.31 17.17 24.04
N ASP A 125 -11.19 18.44 24.36
CA ASP A 125 -11.97 19.54 23.84
C ASP A 125 -12.11 19.46 22.32
N ALA A 126 -13.35 19.22 21.88
CA ALA A 126 -13.75 19.34 20.50
C ALA A 126 -13.82 20.83 20.14
N ASN A 127 -12.67 21.46 19.91
CA ASN A 127 -12.58 22.78 19.27
C ASN A 127 -11.15 23.11 18.82
N SER A 128 -10.57 22.23 18.01
CA SER A 128 -9.27 22.49 17.37
C SER A 128 -9.46 22.61 15.85
N ASP A 129 -10.17 23.65 15.44
CA ASP A 129 -10.25 24.08 14.05
C ASP A 129 -8.87 24.63 13.64
N HIS A 130 -7.99 23.74 13.20
CA HIS A 130 -6.54 24.00 13.03
C HIS A 130 -6.10 24.21 11.59
N PHE A 131 -6.98 24.75 10.75
CA PHE A 131 -6.56 25.33 9.47
C PHE A 131 -7.29 26.63 9.19
N ARG A 132 -7.00 27.67 9.99
CA ARG A 132 -7.19 29.05 9.56
C ARG A 132 -6.00 29.45 8.68
N ILE A 133 -6.18 29.36 7.37
CA ILE A 133 -5.28 30.01 6.41
C ILE A 133 -5.37 31.52 6.72
N SER A 134 -4.36 32.06 7.38
CA SER A 134 -4.28 33.50 7.63
C SER A 134 -4.13 34.22 6.29
N ALA A 135 -4.86 35.33 6.12
CA ALA A 135 -4.68 36.18 4.95
C ALA A 135 -3.21 36.64 4.90
N PRO A 136 -2.54 36.57 3.74
CA PRO A 136 -1.15 36.98 3.62
C PRO A 136 -1.02 38.44 4.07
N PRO A 137 0.09 38.80 4.75
CA PRO A 137 0.29 40.17 5.22
C PRO A 137 0.25 41.13 4.04
N LYS A 138 -0.51 42.22 4.17
CA LYS A 138 -0.54 43.32 3.20
C LYS A 138 0.83 44.01 3.22
N LEU A 139 1.73 43.54 2.37
CA LEU A 139 3.03 44.12 2.11
C LEU A 139 2.83 45.51 1.46
N LYS A 140 2.99 46.58 2.26
CA LYS A 140 3.15 47.95 1.74
C LYS A 140 4.58 48.12 1.27
N LEU A 141 4.89 47.58 0.09
CA LEU A 141 6.19 47.82 -0.55
C LEU A 141 6.17 49.22 -1.17
N PRO A 142 7.11 50.12 -0.83
CA PRO A 142 7.07 51.51 -1.27
C PRO A 142 7.32 51.73 -2.77
N LEU A 143 7.51 50.67 -3.58
CA LEU A 143 7.98 50.78 -4.96
C LEU A 143 7.42 49.70 -5.92
N THR A 144 6.28 49.05 -5.64
CA THR A 144 5.67 48.18 -6.64
C THR A 144 4.78 48.98 -7.58
N PRO A 145 5.06 49.06 -8.90
CA PRO A 145 4.13 49.64 -9.85
C PRO A 145 2.82 48.84 -9.81
N ILE A 146 1.73 49.54 -9.53
CA ILE A 146 0.39 48.97 -9.55
C ILE A 146 0.09 48.61 -11.02
N LEU A 147 -0.09 47.32 -11.28
CA LEU A 147 -0.42 46.79 -12.61
C LEU A 147 -1.93 46.96 -12.88
N ASP A 148 -2.44 48.18 -12.71
CA ASP A 148 -3.84 48.56 -12.91
C ASP A 148 -4.02 49.47 -14.14
N GLN A 149 -3.03 49.43 -15.05
CA GLN A 149 -3.06 50.13 -16.33
C GLN A 149 -2.85 49.16 -17.50
N PHE A 150 -3.78 48.23 -17.65
CA PHE A 150 -4.04 47.61 -18.96
C PHE A 150 -5.55 47.59 -19.20
N SER A 151 -6.13 48.78 -19.39
CA SER A 151 -7.39 48.89 -20.12
C SER A 151 -7.11 48.56 -21.58
N TRP A 152 -7.43 47.33 -21.98
CA TRP A 152 -7.49 46.98 -23.39
C TRP A 152 -8.75 47.63 -23.97
N ASN A 153 -8.58 48.81 -24.55
CA ASN A 153 -9.54 49.37 -25.51
C ASN A 153 -9.56 48.45 -26.73
N ILE A 154 -10.55 47.58 -26.81
CA ILE A 154 -10.91 46.87 -28.04
C ILE A 154 -11.85 47.80 -28.81
N LYS A 155 -11.37 48.31 -29.94
CA LYS A 155 -12.21 48.91 -30.99
C LYS A 155 -12.71 47.81 -31.92
#